data_AF-A0A2E9ZIK4-F1
#
_entry.id   AF-A0A2E9ZIK4-F1
#
_cell.length_a   1.000
_cell.length_b   1.000
_cell.length_c   1.000
_cell.angle_alpha   90.00
_cell.angle_beta   90.00
_cell.angle_gamma   90.00
#
_symmetry.space_group_name_H-M   'P 1'
#
loop_
_entity.id
_entity.type
_entity.pdbx_description
1 polymer ?
#
loop_
_entity_poly.entity_id
_entity_poly.type
_entity_poly.pdbx_seq_one_letter_code
_entity_poly.pdbx_strand_id
1 'polypeptide(L)'
;MLCSLIKPHEAHMRSSLILIIFAIVILIAGVLIAISLAQPVANSGGIPHPDISGMQAGGDGAARLEYIGSLAFAFQCLLLGLVVCLCALGVSARRRGREFMIYMGSSLGFMLIVWWQMYSRHQEFLESGSTAYFMGFPIATAWQVYGTWLSAIPLILIYSIGFRKYIYTREDEEKFNHLLAERKVVEQKLSENKASESQ
;
A
#
# COMPACT_ATOMS: atom_id res chain seq x y z
N MET A 1 -14.24 -19.62 27.40
CA MET A 1 -15.00 -18.38 27.64
C MET A 1 -14.13 -17.15 27.39
N LEU A 2 -13.62 -16.98 26.15
CA LEU A 2 -12.56 -16.00 25.81
C LEU A 2 -13.05 -14.88 24.83
N CYS A 3 -14.36 -14.74 24.66
CA CYS A 3 -14.94 -13.84 23.65
C CYS A 3 -15.28 -12.42 24.13
N SER A 4 -14.84 -11.99 25.33
CA SER A 4 -15.33 -10.75 25.97
C SER A 4 -14.28 -9.68 26.26
N LEU A 5 -13.14 -9.66 25.54
CA LEU A 5 -12.09 -8.65 25.77
C LEU A 5 -11.73 -7.83 24.52
N ILE A 6 -12.73 -7.55 23.67
CA ILE A 6 -12.60 -6.49 22.67
C ILE A 6 -13.45 -5.32 23.17
N LYS A 7 -12.81 -4.21 23.51
CA LYS A 7 -13.54 -2.98 23.87
C LYS A 7 -14.40 -2.56 22.67
N PRO A 8 -15.63 -2.05 22.86
CA PRO A 8 -16.56 -1.74 21.78
C PRO A 8 -15.97 -0.79 20.72
N HIS A 9 -15.12 0.15 21.15
CA HIS A 9 -14.38 1.06 20.25
C HIS A 9 -13.38 0.33 19.33
N GLU A 10 -12.70 -0.71 19.82
CA GLU A 10 -11.72 -1.49 19.03
C GLU A 10 -12.42 -2.36 17.98
N ALA A 11 -13.56 -2.95 18.35
CA ALA A 11 -14.40 -3.72 17.44
C ALA A 11 -14.91 -2.82 16.30
N HIS A 12 -15.40 -1.63 16.63
CA HIS A 12 -15.91 -0.68 15.65
C HIS A 12 -14.82 -0.24 14.67
N MET A 13 -13.66 0.22 15.15
CA MET A 13 -12.56 0.65 14.26
C MET A 13 -12.02 -0.48 13.37
N ARG A 14 -12.00 -1.73 13.87
CA ARG A 14 -11.60 -2.89 13.07
C ARG A 14 -12.60 -3.18 11.96
N SER A 15 -13.89 -3.21 12.27
CA SER A 15 -14.92 -3.43 11.26
C SER A 15 -14.93 -2.32 10.21
N SER A 16 -14.80 -1.05 10.63
CA SER A 16 -14.76 0.08 9.69
C SER A 16 -13.56 0.02 8.74
N LEU A 17 -12.35 -0.29 9.22
CA LEU A 17 -11.18 -0.39 8.32
C LEU A 17 -11.32 -1.54 7.31
N ILE A 18 -11.83 -2.70 7.74
CA ILE A 18 -12.04 -3.84 6.85
C ILE A 18 -13.06 -3.48 5.76
N LEU A 19 -14.15 -2.79 6.13
CA LEU A 19 -15.15 -2.32 5.18
C LEU A 19 -14.56 -1.31 4.18
N ILE A 20 -13.70 -0.39 4.64
CA ILE A 20 -12.99 0.55 3.77
C ILE A 20 -12.09 -0.20 2.78
N ILE A 21 -11.29 -1.17 3.25
CA ILE A 21 -10.44 -1.99 2.39
C ILE A 21 -11.28 -2.72 1.34
N PHE A 22 -12.37 -3.35 1.76
CA PHE A 22 -13.27 -4.07 0.87
C PHE A 22 -13.90 -3.14 -0.19
N ALA A 23 -14.35 -1.96 0.21
CA ALA A 23 -14.87 -0.94 -0.70
C ALA A 23 -13.81 -0.48 -1.71
N ILE A 24 -12.57 -0.23 -1.27
CA ILE A 24 -11.46 0.14 -2.15
C ILE A 24 -11.17 -0.97 -3.16
N VAL A 25 -11.14 -2.23 -2.74
CA VAL A 25 -10.92 -3.37 -3.65
C VAL A 25 -12.02 -3.48 -4.70
N ILE A 26 -13.29 -3.30 -4.30
CA ILE A 26 -14.42 -3.25 -5.25
C ILE A 26 -14.24 -2.11 -6.25
N LEU A 27 -13.86 -0.92 -5.79
CA LEU A 27 -13.63 0.23 -6.66
C LEU A 27 -12.47 -0.03 -7.62
N ILE A 28 -11.37 -0.62 -7.16
CA ILE A 28 -10.23 -1.01 -8.02
C ILE A 28 -10.70 -1.99 -9.09
N ALA A 29 -11.45 -3.03 -8.72
CA ALA A 29 -12.00 -3.98 -9.68
C ALA A 29 -12.92 -3.30 -10.71
N GLY A 30 -13.79 -2.40 -10.26
CA GLY A 30 -14.64 -1.60 -11.15
C GLY A 30 -13.86 -0.73 -12.12
N VAL A 31 -12.79 -0.07 -11.66
CA VAL A 31 -11.90 0.73 -12.51
C VAL A 31 -11.18 -0.16 -13.53
N LEU A 32 -10.68 -1.33 -13.14
CA LEU A 32 -10.04 -2.27 -14.06
C LEU A 32 -11.01 -2.80 -15.12
N ILE A 33 -12.26 -3.08 -14.75
CA ILE A 33 -13.31 -3.43 -15.71
C ILE A 33 -13.55 -2.28 -16.67
N ALA A 34 -13.68 -1.05 -16.17
CA ALA A 34 -13.87 0.14 -17.00
C ALA A 34 -12.70 0.36 -17.99
N ILE A 35 -11.45 0.19 -17.55
CA ILE A 35 -10.26 0.25 -18.41
C ILE A 35 -10.30 -0.86 -19.47
N SER A 36 -10.71 -2.07 -19.10
CA SER A 36 -10.77 -3.21 -20.02
C SER A 36 -11.86 -3.06 -21.09
N LEU A 37 -12.91 -2.30 -20.80
CA LEU A 37 -13.99 -1.97 -21.72
C LEU A 37 -13.75 -0.66 -22.50
N ALA A 38 -12.68 0.07 -22.18
CA ALA A 38 -12.34 1.31 -22.88
C ALA A 38 -11.96 1.04 -24.33
N GLN A 39 -12.12 2.06 -25.18
CA GLN A 39 -11.84 1.91 -26.60
C GLN A 39 -10.37 1.57 -26.84
N PRO A 40 -10.08 0.51 -27.61
CA PRO A 40 -8.70 0.17 -27.95
C PRO A 40 -8.16 1.22 -28.93
N VAL A 41 -7.01 1.80 -28.57
CA VAL A 41 -6.27 2.70 -29.46
C VAL A 41 -5.29 1.87 -30.28
N ALA A 42 -5.29 2.11 -31.60
CA ALA A 42 -4.38 1.45 -32.52
C ALA A 42 -2.93 1.67 -32.07
N ASN A 43 -2.10 0.63 -32.14
CA ASN A 43 -0.69 0.66 -31.75
C ASN A 43 -0.43 1.09 -30.28
N SER A 44 -1.41 0.92 -29.39
CA SER A 44 -1.25 1.22 -27.95
C SER A 44 -0.12 0.43 -27.27
N GLY A 45 0.25 -0.73 -27.82
CA GLY A 45 1.36 -1.57 -27.40
C GLY A 45 2.73 -1.21 -28.00
N GLY A 46 2.80 -0.21 -28.88
CA GLY A 46 4.02 0.22 -29.57
C GLY A 46 3.96 0.05 -31.08
N ILE A 47 4.80 0.81 -31.77
CA ILE A 47 5.07 0.70 -33.22
C ILE A 47 6.54 0.34 -33.44
N PRO A 48 6.89 -0.43 -34.48
CA PRO A 48 8.28 -0.65 -34.84
C PRO A 48 9.01 0.69 -35.07
N HIS A 49 10.20 0.85 -34.49
CA HIS A 49 11.01 2.04 -34.72
C HIS A 49 11.47 2.07 -36.19
N PRO A 50 11.35 3.21 -36.89
CA PRO A 50 11.65 3.27 -38.32
C PRO A 50 13.10 2.88 -38.66
N ASP A 51 14.04 3.26 -37.78
CA ASP A 51 15.48 3.14 -38.08
C ASP A 51 16.20 1.99 -37.34
N ILE A 52 15.59 1.41 -36.30
CA ILE A 52 16.28 0.47 -35.40
C ILE A 52 15.48 -0.82 -35.35
N SER A 53 15.97 -1.83 -36.07
CA SER A 53 15.33 -3.14 -36.15
C SER A 53 15.20 -3.80 -34.77
N GLY A 54 14.02 -4.30 -34.46
CA GLY A 54 13.69 -4.92 -33.17
C GLY A 54 13.33 -3.94 -32.05
N MET A 55 13.51 -2.63 -32.24
CA MET A 55 13.09 -1.62 -31.27
C MET A 55 11.62 -1.21 -31.49
N GLN A 56 10.87 -1.01 -30.40
CA GLN A 56 9.51 -0.47 -30.43
C GLN A 56 9.54 0.98 -29.95
N ALA A 57 8.94 1.89 -30.70
CA ALA A 57 8.60 3.23 -30.26
C ALA A 57 7.20 3.23 -29.62
N GLY A 58 6.99 4.12 -28.65
CA GLY A 58 5.66 4.35 -28.11
C GLY A 58 4.74 4.90 -29.21
N GLY A 59 3.51 4.36 -29.29
CA GLY A 59 2.46 4.96 -30.11
C GLY A 59 1.96 6.29 -29.52
N ASP A 60 0.82 6.77 -30.02
CA ASP A 60 0.22 8.03 -29.55
C ASP A 60 -0.22 7.94 -28.08
N GLY A 61 0.57 8.56 -27.20
CA GLY A 61 0.32 8.58 -25.77
C GLY A 61 -0.90 9.42 -25.38
N ALA A 62 -1.19 10.49 -26.13
CA ALA A 62 -2.32 11.38 -25.86
C ALA A 62 -3.63 10.68 -26.21
N ALA A 63 -3.72 10.11 -27.42
CA ALA A 63 -4.88 9.32 -27.84
C ALA A 63 -5.13 8.13 -26.89
N ARG A 64 -4.06 7.46 -26.43
CA ARG A 64 -4.19 6.38 -25.43
C ARG A 64 -4.80 6.88 -24.13
N LEU A 65 -4.32 8.00 -23.59
CA LEU A 65 -4.77 8.50 -22.28
C LEU A 65 -6.12 9.24 -22.34
N GLU A 66 -6.62 9.59 -23.52
CA GLU A 66 -7.95 10.19 -23.69
C GLU A 66 -9.05 9.37 -23.00
N TYR A 67 -9.04 8.04 -23.19
CA TYR A 67 -10.08 7.16 -22.67
C TYR A 67 -9.78 6.58 -21.29
N ILE A 68 -8.49 6.34 -20.97
CA ILE A 68 -8.09 5.64 -19.75
C ILE A 68 -7.30 6.49 -18.76
N GLY A 69 -6.94 7.74 -19.08
CA GLY A 69 -6.04 8.55 -18.27
C GLY A 69 -6.60 8.84 -16.88
N SER A 70 -7.84 9.30 -16.80
CA SER A 70 -8.53 9.55 -15.52
C SER A 70 -8.78 8.25 -14.73
N LEU A 71 -9.06 7.15 -15.42
CA LEU A 71 -9.23 5.83 -14.81
C LEU A 71 -7.91 5.31 -14.24
N ALA A 72 -6.80 5.44 -14.96
CA ALA A 72 -5.46 5.09 -14.49
C ALA A 72 -5.04 5.96 -13.30
N PHE A 73 -5.36 7.26 -13.34
CA PHE A 73 -5.17 8.16 -12.20
C PHE A 73 -5.95 7.71 -10.97
N ALA A 74 -7.23 7.41 -11.12
CA ALA A 74 -8.09 6.93 -10.04
C ALA A 74 -7.63 5.58 -9.50
N PHE A 75 -7.25 4.65 -10.38
CA PHE A 75 -6.69 3.35 -10.02
C PHE A 75 -5.50 3.51 -9.07
N GLN A 76 -4.53 4.35 -9.43
CA GLN A 76 -3.34 4.53 -8.61
C GLN A 76 -3.65 5.22 -7.27
N CYS A 77 -4.56 6.20 -7.24
CA CYS A 77 -5.03 6.80 -6.00
C CYS A 77 -5.64 5.75 -5.05
N LEU A 78 -6.50 4.88 -5.59
CA LEU A 78 -7.11 3.78 -4.84
C LEU A 78 -6.05 2.77 -4.37
N LEU A 79 -5.08 2.43 -5.22
CA LEU A 79 -4.00 1.52 -4.87
C LEU A 79 -3.13 2.06 -3.72
N LEU A 80 -2.76 3.34 -3.76
CA LEU A 80 -2.03 3.99 -2.66
C LEU A 80 -2.86 4.02 -1.37
N GLY A 81 -4.16 4.31 -1.47
CA GLY A 81 -5.09 4.22 -0.35
C GLY A 81 -5.16 2.81 0.24
N LEU A 82 -5.21 1.78 -0.62
CA LEU A 82 -5.20 0.38 -0.22
C LEU A 82 -3.92 0.02 0.53
N VAL A 83 -2.75 0.39 0.00
CA VAL A 83 -1.44 0.15 0.65
C VAL A 83 -1.44 0.73 2.07
N VAL A 84 -1.83 1.98 2.23
CA VAL A 84 -1.88 2.65 3.54
C VAL A 84 -2.87 1.96 4.47
N CYS A 85 -4.04 1.55 3.97
CA CYS A 85 -5.02 0.81 4.76
C CYS A 85 -4.51 -0.58 5.20
N LEU A 86 -3.78 -1.29 4.35
CA LEU A 86 -3.16 -2.58 4.67
C LEU A 86 -2.04 -2.41 5.71
N CYS A 87 -1.20 -1.38 5.58
CA CYS A 87 -0.21 -1.03 6.60
C CYS A 87 -0.90 -0.72 7.95
N ALA A 88 -2.01 0.02 7.94
CA ALA A 88 -2.79 0.27 9.14
C ALA A 88 -3.45 -1.00 9.70
N LEU A 89 -3.85 -1.95 8.86
CA LEU A 89 -4.40 -3.24 9.28
C LEU A 89 -3.36 -4.10 10.00
N GLY A 90 -2.08 -4.00 9.62
CA GLY A 90 -0.97 -4.68 10.28
C GLY A 90 -0.72 -4.23 11.73
N VAL A 91 -1.27 -3.09 12.14
CA VAL A 91 -1.23 -2.61 13.53
C VAL A 91 -2.47 -3.05 14.29
N SER A 92 -2.26 -3.54 15.52
CA SER A 92 -3.37 -4.02 16.35
C SER A 92 -4.43 -2.92 16.57
N ALA A 93 -5.71 -3.30 16.57
CA ALA A 93 -6.82 -2.35 16.70
C ALA A 93 -6.73 -1.47 17.95
N ARG A 94 -6.13 -2.01 19.03
CA ARG A 94 -5.84 -1.34 20.30
C ARG A 94 -4.91 -0.14 20.17
N ARG A 95 -3.97 -0.20 19.22
CA ARG A 95 -2.87 0.76 19.06
C ARG A 95 -3.08 1.74 17.90
N ARG A 96 -4.15 1.56 17.13
CA ARG A 96 -4.59 2.48 16.07
C ARG A 96 -5.28 3.72 16.64
N GLY A 97 -4.55 4.48 17.44
CA GLY A 97 -5.01 5.75 17.98
C GLY A 97 -5.08 6.85 16.91
N ARG A 98 -5.63 8.00 17.30
CA ARG A 98 -5.74 9.18 16.43
C ARG A 98 -4.39 9.62 15.85
N GLU A 99 -3.34 9.65 16.67
CA GLU A 99 -1.99 10.02 16.23
C GLU A 99 -1.49 9.12 15.10
N PHE A 100 -1.64 7.80 15.25
CA PHE A 100 -1.24 6.84 14.23
C PHE A 100 -2.01 7.08 12.93
N MET A 101 -3.33 7.27 13.02
CA MET A 101 -4.17 7.53 11.84
C MET A 101 -3.82 8.84 11.14
N ILE A 102 -3.44 9.88 11.88
CA ILE A 102 -2.94 11.14 11.30
C ILE A 102 -1.64 10.86 10.53
N TYR A 103 -0.67 10.14 11.11
CA TYR A 103 0.57 9.79 10.41
C TYR A 103 0.31 8.98 9.13
N MET A 104 -0.62 8.01 9.17
CA MET A 104 -1.02 7.24 7.99
C MET A 104 -1.67 8.14 6.92
N GLY A 105 -2.57 9.03 7.33
CA GLY A 105 -3.22 9.99 6.44
C GLY A 105 -2.24 10.99 5.82
N SER A 106 -1.28 11.50 6.59
CA SER A 106 -0.21 12.38 6.08
C SER A 106 0.69 11.65 5.08
N SER A 107 1.00 10.38 5.35
CA SER A 107 1.78 9.54 4.42
C SER A 107 1.04 9.37 3.09
N LEU A 108 -0.27 9.06 3.14
CA LEU A 108 -1.12 8.97 1.95
C LEU A 108 -1.16 10.31 1.20
N GLY A 109 -1.38 11.42 1.90
CA GLY A 109 -1.41 12.75 1.29
C GLY A 109 -0.12 13.08 0.55
N PHE A 110 1.03 12.75 1.14
CA PHE A 110 2.33 12.95 0.48
C PHE A 110 2.51 12.05 -0.76
N MET A 111 2.11 10.78 -0.69
CA MET A 111 2.12 9.88 -1.86
C MET A 111 1.21 10.39 -2.98
N LEU A 112 0.03 10.92 -2.65
CA LEU A 112 -0.90 11.48 -3.61
C LEU A 112 -0.36 12.76 -4.27
N ILE A 113 0.37 13.61 -3.53
CA ILE A 113 1.06 14.78 -4.10
C ILE A 113 2.11 14.34 -5.12
N VAL A 114 2.93 13.33 -4.79
CA VAL A 114 3.92 12.78 -5.72
C VAL A 114 3.25 12.21 -6.96
N TRP A 115 2.19 11.41 -6.78
CA TRP A 115 1.43 10.85 -7.89
C TRP A 115 0.82 11.92 -8.79
N TRP A 116 0.24 12.96 -8.19
CA TRP A 116 -0.30 14.11 -8.90
C TRP A 116 0.77 14.80 -9.74
N GLN A 117 1.94 15.08 -9.16
CA GLN A 117 3.05 15.71 -9.88
C GLN A 117 3.57 14.83 -11.02
N MET A 118 3.59 13.51 -10.85
CA MET A 118 3.96 12.60 -11.93
C MET A 118 2.94 12.66 -13.07
N TYR A 119 1.66 12.61 -12.73
CA TYR A 119 0.55 12.58 -13.70
C TYR A 119 0.40 13.91 -14.45
N SER A 120 0.33 15.04 -13.74
CA SER A 120 0.12 16.36 -14.36
C SER A 120 1.27 16.74 -15.28
N ARG A 121 2.52 16.46 -14.89
CA ARG A 121 3.70 16.75 -15.71
C ARG A 121 3.79 15.85 -16.94
N HIS A 122 3.26 14.63 -16.86
CA HIS A 122 3.13 13.78 -18.03
C HIS A 122 2.07 14.32 -19.01
N GLN A 123 0.93 14.79 -18.50
CA GLN A 123 -0.09 15.45 -19.33
C GLN A 123 0.46 16.72 -20.01
N GLU A 124 1.17 17.58 -19.27
CA GLU A 124 1.85 18.76 -19.83
C GLU A 124 2.83 18.41 -20.96
N PHE A 125 3.56 17.29 -20.83
CA PHE A 125 4.44 16.80 -21.88
C PHE A 125 3.68 16.34 -23.12
N LEU A 126 2.55 15.65 -22.95
CA LEU A 126 1.72 15.20 -24.08
C LEU A 126 1.10 16.36 -24.84
N GLU A 127 0.73 17.44 -24.15
CA GLU A 127 0.18 18.65 -24.77
C GLU A 127 1.26 19.49 -25.47
N SER A 128 2.43 19.65 -24.85
CA SER A 128 3.46 20.57 -25.34
C SER A 128 4.55 19.92 -26.21
N GLY A 129 4.68 18.59 -26.16
CA GLY A 129 5.77 17.84 -26.80
C GLY A 129 7.16 18.10 -26.19
N SER A 130 7.25 18.90 -25.11
CA SER A 130 8.52 19.31 -24.50
C SER A 130 8.52 19.00 -23.00
N THR A 131 9.68 18.64 -22.45
CA THR A 131 9.82 18.39 -21.03
C THR A 131 11.18 18.86 -20.54
N ALA A 132 11.20 19.47 -19.37
CA ALA A 132 12.45 19.79 -18.69
C ALA A 132 12.99 18.55 -17.96
N TYR A 133 14.28 18.62 -17.61
CA TYR A 133 15.00 17.51 -16.99
C TYR A 133 15.44 17.88 -15.58
N PHE A 134 15.40 16.90 -14.68
CA PHE A 134 15.92 17.01 -13.33
C PHE A 134 16.79 15.80 -13.03
N MET A 135 18.08 16.04 -12.71
CA MET A 135 19.07 15.00 -12.39
C MET A 135 19.07 13.83 -13.39
N GLY A 136 19.02 14.13 -14.69
CA GLY A 136 19.10 13.14 -15.76
C GLY A 136 17.78 12.54 -16.23
N PHE A 137 16.64 12.85 -15.58
CA PHE A 137 15.32 12.35 -16.00
C PHE A 137 14.38 13.48 -16.43
N PRO A 138 13.47 13.25 -17.40
CA PRO A 138 12.30 14.10 -17.61
C PRO A 138 11.56 14.34 -16.29
N ILE A 139 10.97 15.53 -16.08
CA ILE A 139 10.33 15.89 -14.80
C ILE A 139 9.32 14.83 -14.32
N ALA A 140 8.45 14.32 -15.20
CA ALA A 140 7.48 13.29 -14.83
C ALA A 140 8.17 12.02 -14.32
N THR A 141 9.22 11.58 -15.00
CA THR A 141 10.05 10.43 -14.60
C THR A 141 10.84 10.71 -13.32
N ALA A 142 11.32 11.94 -13.10
CA ALA A 142 11.99 12.33 -11.87
C ALA A 142 11.05 12.22 -10.66
N TRP A 143 9.78 12.62 -10.79
CA TRP A 143 8.77 12.38 -9.76
C TRP A 143 8.47 10.90 -9.55
N GLN A 144 8.41 10.11 -10.62
CA GLN A 144 8.24 8.66 -10.53
C GLN A 144 9.39 7.97 -9.80
N VAL A 145 10.64 8.35 -10.08
CA VAL A 145 11.82 7.70 -9.49
C VAL A 145 12.09 8.25 -8.10
N TYR A 146 12.34 9.55 -7.99
CA TYR A 146 12.77 10.18 -6.74
C TYR A 146 11.59 10.44 -5.81
N GLY A 147 10.46 10.91 -6.35
CA GLY A 147 9.27 11.21 -5.56
C GLY A 147 8.68 9.95 -4.93
N THR A 148 8.56 8.84 -5.66
CA THR A 148 8.04 7.58 -5.11
C THR A 148 8.96 7.02 -4.03
N TRP A 149 10.28 7.14 -4.20
CA TRP A 149 11.22 6.71 -3.17
C TRP A 149 11.10 7.56 -1.90
N LEU A 150 11.02 8.89 -2.08
CA LEU A 150 10.86 9.84 -0.98
C LEU A 150 9.52 9.64 -0.24
N SER A 151 8.45 9.29 -0.95
CA SER A 151 7.12 9.10 -0.37
C SER A 151 6.98 7.85 0.49
N ALA A 152 7.90 6.89 0.38
CA ALA A 152 7.97 5.73 1.26
C ALA A 152 8.58 6.06 2.64
N ILE A 153 9.40 7.12 2.75
CA ILE A 153 10.11 7.47 3.99
C ILE A 153 9.18 7.65 5.19
N PRO A 154 8.04 8.36 5.11
CA PRO A 154 7.10 8.47 6.22
C PRO A 154 6.66 7.11 6.78
N LEU A 155 6.34 6.14 5.92
CA LEU A 155 5.97 4.80 6.37
C LEU A 155 7.15 4.07 7.02
N ILE A 156 8.36 4.20 6.47
CA ILE A 156 9.57 3.63 7.06
C ILE A 156 9.84 4.21 8.45
N LEU A 157 9.64 5.52 8.65
CA LEU A 157 9.82 6.16 9.94
C LEU A 157 8.77 5.72 10.95
N ILE A 158 7.50 5.61 10.55
CA ILE A 158 6.43 5.07 11.40
C ILE A 158 6.79 3.65 11.86
N TYR A 159 7.29 2.81 10.95
CA TYR A 159 7.70 1.45 11.29
C TYR A 159 8.93 1.45 12.21
N SER A 160 9.99 2.14 11.82
CA SER A 160 11.31 2.04 12.48
C SER A 160 11.32 2.70 13.86
N ILE A 161 10.76 3.91 13.98
CA ILE A 161 10.72 4.66 15.23
C ILE A 161 9.51 4.22 16.06
N GLY A 162 8.38 4.00 15.39
CA GLY A 162 7.13 3.60 16.05
C GLY A 162 7.05 2.11 16.39
N PHE A 163 8.06 1.29 16.07
CA PHE A 163 8.03 -0.17 16.27
C PHE A 163 7.62 -0.57 17.68
N ARG A 164 8.31 -0.02 18.69
CA ARG A 164 8.05 -0.30 20.11
C ARG A 164 6.77 0.33 20.66
N LYS A 165 6.15 1.25 19.90
CA LYS A 165 4.88 1.92 20.27
C LYS A 165 3.67 1.25 19.63
N TYR A 166 3.76 0.86 18.36
CA TYR A 166 2.61 0.43 17.56
C TYR A 166 2.66 -1.06 17.20
N ILE A 167 3.84 -1.64 17.00
CA ILE A 167 3.98 -2.98 16.40
C ILE A 167 4.23 -4.03 17.47
N TYR A 168 5.38 -3.95 18.16
CA TYR A 168 5.78 -4.90 19.19
C TYR A 168 6.24 -4.16 20.45
N THR A 169 5.30 -3.97 21.37
CA THR A 169 5.54 -3.22 22.62
C THR A 169 6.27 -4.10 23.64
N ARG A 170 6.80 -3.48 24.69
CA ARG A 170 7.36 -4.23 25.84
C ARG A 170 6.28 -5.08 26.54
N GLU A 171 5.06 -4.58 26.60
CA GLU A 171 3.91 -5.33 27.14
C GLU A 171 3.58 -6.56 26.28
N ASP A 172 3.67 -6.46 24.94
CA ASP A 172 3.50 -7.60 24.05
C ASP A 172 4.61 -8.65 24.27
N GLU A 173 5.85 -8.19 24.49
CA GLU A 173 7.01 -9.04 24.79
C GLU A 173 6.88 -9.77 26.13
N GLU A 174 6.46 -9.06 27.18
CA GLU A 174 6.21 -9.65 28.51
C GLU A 174 5.11 -10.71 28.47
N LYS A 175 3.98 -10.41 27.81
CA LYS A 175 2.88 -11.37 27.63
C LYS A 175 3.33 -12.59 26.84
N PHE A 176 4.11 -12.39 25.78
CA PHE A 176 4.64 -13.48 24.99
C PHE A 176 5.57 -14.39 25.81
N ASN A 177 6.47 -13.80 26.60
CA ASN A 177 7.38 -14.53 27.48
C ASN A 177 6.63 -15.30 28.58
N HIS A 178 5.56 -14.72 29.14
CA HIS A 178 4.69 -15.40 30.09
C HIS A 178 4.05 -16.67 29.49
N LEU A 179 3.47 -16.54 28.28
CA LEU A 179 2.86 -17.67 27.56
C LEU A 179 3.89 -18.76 27.22
N LEU A 180 5.13 -18.38 26.91
CA LEU A 180 6.22 -19.34 26.70
C LEU A 180 6.58 -20.11 27.97
N ALA A 181 6.62 -19.43 29.12
CA ALA A 181 6.89 -20.08 30.40
C ALA A 181 5.78 -21.07 30.77
N GLU A 182 4.51 -20.68 30.63
CA GLU A 182 3.35 -21.57 30.85
C GLU A 182 3.41 -22.80 29.95
N ARG A 183 3.72 -22.62 28.66
CA ARG A 183 3.82 -23.73 27.70
C ARG A 183 4.90 -24.73 28.09
N LYS A 184 6.08 -24.26 28.53
CA LYS A 184 7.17 -25.12 29.01
C LYS A 184 6.75 -25.95 30.23
N VAL A 185 6.03 -25.36 31.18
CA VAL A 185 5.52 -26.07 32.37
C VAL A 185 4.52 -27.16 31.96
N VAL A 186 3.61 -26.87 31.02
CA VAL A 186 2.64 -27.85 30.52
C VAL A 186 3.35 -29.00 29.80
N GLU A 187 4.35 -28.69 28.97
CA GLU A 187 5.12 -29.69 28.22
C GLU A 187 5.93 -30.61 29.16
N GLN A 188 6.52 -30.03 30.22
CA GLN A 188 7.23 -30.80 31.24
C GLN A 188 6.29 -31.75 32.00
N LYS A 189 5.12 -31.27 32.46
CA LYS A 189 4.12 -32.11 33.13
C LYS A 189 3.61 -33.24 32.22
N LEU A 190 3.43 -32.97 30.93
CA LEU A 190 3.02 -33.98 29.96
C LEU A 190 4.12 -35.05 29.75
N SER A 191 5.39 -34.64 29.74
CA SER A 191 6.52 -35.57 29.65
C SER A 191 6.67 -36.44 30.89
N GLU A 192 6.44 -35.88 32.08
CA GLU A 192 6.47 -36.62 33.36
C GLU A 192 5.32 -37.64 33.44
N ASN A 193 4.11 -37.26 33.04
CA ASN A 193 2.96 -38.20 32.98
C ASN A 193 3.17 -39.34 31.97
N LYS A 194 3.77 -39.07 30.81
CA LYS A 194 4.07 -40.14 29.84
C LYS A 194 5.13 -41.11 30.35
N ALA A 195 6.11 -40.63 31.14
CA ALA A 195 7.13 -41.47 31.73
C ALA A 195 6.52 -42.40 32.81
N SER A 196 5.58 -41.91 33.62
CA SER A 196 4.92 -42.70 34.65
C SER A 196 3.92 -43.74 34.11
N GLU A 197 3.29 -43.50 32.96
CA GLU A 197 2.40 -44.48 32.30
C GLU A 197 3.16 -45.61 31.58
N SER A 198 4.48 -45.47 31.40
CA SER A 198 5.34 -46.46 30.73
C SER A 198 6.06 -47.42 31.69
N GLN A 199 5.83 -47.27 33.01
CA GLN A 199 6.31 -48.14 34.08
C GLN A 199 5.17 -48.99 34.65
#